data_AF-A0A8H6VUV5-F1
#
_entry.id   AF-A0A8H6VUV5-F1
#
_cell.length_a   1.000
_cell.length_b   1.000
_cell.length_c   1.000
_cell.angle_alpha   90.00
_cell.angle_beta   90.00
_cell.angle_gamma   90.00
#
_symmetry.space_group_name_H-M   'P 1'
#
loop_
_entity.id
_entity.type
_entity.pdbx_description
1 polymer ?
#
loop_
_entity_poly.entity_id
_entity_poly.type
_entity_poly.pdbx_seq_one_letter_code
_entity_poly.pdbx_strand_id
1 'polypeptide(L)'
;MSSDGSDYDEGRKKSRKVSSTALIPTPASAKNDKPFSMQPLLETLDDVVEYDDFPLEELIDYVMPELVNERAALLAKQSQTDAHGQALRPLTRSEVASMLAAAEAGPGGSGEWVVSQAIAIRKLKVTKDRRRVGYPESSSTNKFRVAASSSTEAMEMPASALTSEHTQTVINALGAIRATPYENSFLARLGGVPTGVDPPGLVSVDWETVTPWMELMSDVREHFSLSHPEREPPFYALSPILYTALHPWHLNQVHDLLERAFWTGIDVRDSLDYSPERCTIIATYGKLVVGVAIMSSPRETYITYLTVRAGWDNARIATTMLYHLIALNPHQDITLHVSANNSAMLLYNRFGFKAEGFVAGFYETYLDPLSRASKNAFRLRLRQH
;
A
#
# COMPACT_ATOMS: atom_id res chain seq x y z
N MET A 1 -93.76 -21.93 40.89
CA MET A 1 -94.05 -20.78 40.00
C MET A 1 -92.69 -20.25 39.59
N SER A 2 -92.18 -20.69 38.44
CA SER A 2 -92.21 -19.90 37.19
C SER A 2 -91.36 -18.64 37.37
N SER A 3 -90.07 -18.72 37.02
CA SER A 3 -89.49 -18.51 35.68
C SER A 3 -89.12 -17.05 35.43
N ASP A 4 -87.87 -16.89 34.98
CA ASP A 4 -87.22 -15.78 34.26
C ASP A 4 -86.29 -14.89 35.11
N GLY A 5 -85.02 -14.71 34.77
CA GLY A 5 -84.25 -15.21 33.63
C GLY A 5 -82.84 -14.61 33.63
N SER A 6 -81.98 -15.14 32.75
CA SER A 6 -80.59 -14.75 32.41
C SER A 6 -79.55 -15.00 33.51
N ASP A 7 -78.85 -16.14 33.59
CA ASP A 7 -78.01 -16.87 32.62
C ASP A 7 -76.62 -16.20 32.41
N TYR A 8 -75.65 -16.68 33.21
CA TYR A 8 -74.28 -17.18 32.89
C TYR A 8 -73.42 -16.40 31.85
N ASP A 9 -72.09 -16.23 31.94
CA ASP A 9 -71.03 -16.79 32.79
C ASP A 9 -69.70 -16.03 32.55
N GLU A 10 -68.79 -16.16 33.52
CA GLU A 10 -67.32 -16.07 33.52
C GLU A 10 -66.51 -15.44 32.35
N GLY A 11 -65.79 -14.36 32.69
CA GLY A 11 -64.69 -13.80 31.91
C GLY A 11 -63.34 -14.44 32.21
N ARG A 12 -62.94 -15.43 31.39
CA ARG A 12 -61.57 -16.01 31.33
C ARG A 12 -60.72 -15.26 30.29
N LYS A 13 -59.52 -14.82 30.73
CA LYS A 13 -58.49 -14.12 29.94
C LYS A 13 -58.13 -14.87 28.64
N LYS A 14 -58.22 -14.18 27.49
CA LYS A 14 -57.73 -14.65 26.17
C LYS A 14 -56.62 -13.76 25.62
N SER A 15 -55.55 -14.43 25.22
CA SER A 15 -54.47 -14.00 24.34
C SER A 15 -54.99 -13.39 23.03
N ARG A 16 -54.27 -12.42 22.48
CA ARG A 16 -54.37 -12.07 21.05
C ARG A 16 -52.99 -11.82 20.44
N LYS A 17 -52.75 -12.62 19.41
CA LYS A 17 -51.61 -12.76 18.50
C LYS A 17 -51.67 -11.67 17.43
N VAL A 18 -50.55 -11.08 17.02
CA VAL A 18 -50.42 -10.41 15.71
C VAL A 18 -49.16 -10.90 15.00
N SER A 19 -49.34 -11.05 13.69
CA SER A 19 -48.64 -11.85 12.71
C SER A 19 -47.40 -11.18 12.10
N SER A 20 -46.57 -12.02 11.50
CA SER A 20 -45.34 -11.81 10.72
C SER A 20 -45.35 -10.70 9.67
N THR A 21 -44.18 -10.10 9.41
CA THR A 21 -43.57 -10.07 8.07
C THR A 21 -42.04 -10.01 8.22
N ALA A 22 -41.35 -10.98 7.63
CA ALA A 22 -39.89 -11.02 7.58
C ALA A 22 -39.39 -10.07 6.49
N LEU A 23 -38.54 -9.11 6.88
CA LEU A 23 -37.69 -8.36 5.96
C LEU A 23 -36.25 -8.47 6.46
N ILE A 24 -35.40 -8.95 5.57
CA ILE A 24 -33.96 -9.13 5.72
C ILE A 24 -33.32 -7.75 5.96
N PRO A 25 -32.60 -7.51 7.06
CA PRO A 25 -31.75 -6.33 7.16
C PRO A 25 -30.38 -6.67 6.54
N THR A 26 -30.12 -6.07 5.40
CA THR A 26 -28.79 -5.85 4.84
C THR A 26 -27.84 -5.29 5.92
N PRO A 27 -26.56 -5.73 5.99
CA PRO A 27 -25.62 -5.18 6.96
C PRO A 27 -25.28 -3.73 6.60
N ALA A 28 -26.02 -2.80 7.21
CA ALA A 28 -25.67 -1.39 7.22
C ALA A 28 -24.34 -1.24 7.99
N SER A 29 -23.35 -0.68 7.30
CA SER A 29 -22.12 -0.18 7.87
C SER A 29 -22.47 0.75 9.05
N ALA A 30 -22.27 0.26 10.27
CA ALA A 30 -22.43 1.03 11.48
C ALA A 30 -21.27 2.06 11.58
N LYS A 31 -21.42 3.17 10.88
CA LYS A 31 -20.73 4.41 11.24
C LYS A 31 -21.40 4.95 12.49
N ASN A 32 -20.85 4.60 13.66
CA ASN A 32 -21.19 5.24 14.92
C ASN A 32 -20.56 6.63 14.97
N ASP A 33 -21.03 7.54 14.12
CA ASP A 33 -20.75 8.98 14.24
C ASP A 33 -21.83 9.58 15.16
N LYS A 34 -21.85 9.19 16.44
CA LYS A 34 -22.55 9.98 17.45
C LYS A 34 -21.67 11.20 17.75
N PRO A 35 -22.16 12.44 17.58
CA PRO A 35 -21.40 13.60 18.01
C PRO A 35 -21.10 13.47 19.51
N PHE A 36 -19.85 13.78 19.89
CA PHE A 36 -19.42 13.81 21.28
C PHE A 36 -20.37 14.73 22.08
N SER A 37 -21.13 14.16 23.02
CA SER A 37 -22.03 14.90 23.89
C SER A 37 -21.40 15.02 25.27
N MET A 38 -21.24 16.25 25.75
CA MET A 38 -20.84 16.53 27.13
C MET A 38 -22.02 16.46 28.11
N GLN A 39 -23.24 16.20 27.63
CA GLN A 39 -24.43 16.16 28.49
C GLN A 39 -24.33 15.18 29.66
N PRO A 40 -23.80 13.95 29.51
CA PRO A 40 -23.67 13.04 30.66
C PRO A 40 -22.71 13.56 31.74
N LEU A 41 -21.70 14.33 31.34
CA LEU A 41 -20.76 14.97 32.27
C LEU A 41 -21.40 16.19 32.97
N LEU A 42 -22.31 16.86 32.29
CA LEU A 42 -23.04 18.02 32.84
C LEU A 42 -24.22 17.59 33.73
N GLU A 43 -24.86 16.46 33.43
CA GLU A 43 -25.90 15.84 34.27
C GLU A 43 -25.32 15.35 35.60
N THR A 44 -24.10 14.80 35.61
CA THR A 44 -23.42 14.44 36.87
C THR A 44 -22.94 15.66 37.67
N LEU A 45 -22.76 16.82 37.02
CA LEU A 45 -22.52 18.09 37.70
C LEU A 45 -23.82 18.61 38.34
N ASP A 46 -24.96 18.52 37.66
CA ASP A 46 -26.26 18.95 38.20
C ASP A 46 -26.67 18.14 39.45
N ASP A 47 -26.34 16.85 39.51
CA ASP A 47 -26.63 15.99 40.68
C ASP A 47 -25.73 16.30 41.91
N VAL A 48 -24.58 16.97 41.72
CA VAL A 48 -23.62 17.28 42.82
C VAL A 48 -23.69 18.74 43.28
N VAL A 49 -24.26 19.64 42.48
CA VAL A 49 -24.33 21.09 42.75
C VAL A 49 -25.48 21.47 43.69
N GLU A 50 -26.19 20.52 44.31
CA GLU A 50 -27.22 20.83 45.32
C GLU A 50 -26.65 21.46 46.62
N TYR A 51 -25.31 21.56 46.76
CA TYR A 51 -24.63 22.24 47.86
C TYR A 51 -23.59 23.23 47.33
N ASP A 52 -23.77 24.51 47.67
CA ASP A 52 -23.02 25.67 47.16
C ASP A 52 -21.48 25.70 47.45
N ASP A 53 -20.88 24.64 48.02
CA ASP A 53 -19.46 24.63 48.40
C ASP A 53 -18.77 23.26 48.22
N PHE A 54 -19.03 22.53 47.13
CA PHE A 54 -18.21 21.34 46.81
C PHE A 54 -16.91 21.73 46.09
N PRO A 55 -15.72 21.53 46.69
CA PRO A 55 -14.45 21.83 46.03
C PRO A 55 -14.27 20.93 44.80
N LEU A 56 -13.83 21.51 43.69
CA LEU A 56 -13.59 20.80 42.43
C LEU A 56 -12.68 19.56 42.62
N GLU A 57 -11.72 19.62 43.54
CA GLU A 57 -10.79 18.52 43.83
C GLU A 57 -11.53 17.29 44.37
N GLU A 58 -12.48 17.48 45.30
CA GLU A 58 -13.27 16.38 45.89
C GLU A 58 -14.26 15.77 44.88
N LEU A 59 -14.81 16.61 43.98
CA LEU A 59 -15.62 16.14 42.86
C LEU A 59 -14.79 15.31 41.87
N ILE A 60 -13.57 15.74 41.56
CA ILE A 60 -12.65 14.99 40.69
C ILE A 60 -12.33 13.64 41.35
N ASP A 61 -11.98 13.62 42.64
CA ASP A 61 -11.67 12.37 43.35
C ASP A 61 -12.87 11.40 43.40
N TYR A 62 -14.10 11.93 43.43
CA TYR A 62 -15.33 11.13 43.38
C TYR A 62 -15.55 10.49 42.00
N VAL A 63 -15.39 11.26 40.91
CA VAL A 63 -15.70 10.81 39.54
C VAL A 63 -14.50 10.08 38.88
N MET A 64 -13.28 10.31 39.37
CA MET A 64 -12.06 9.79 38.74
C MET A 64 -11.98 8.25 38.68
N PRO A 65 -12.37 7.48 39.71
CA PRO A 65 -12.35 6.02 39.65
C PRO A 65 -13.26 5.47 38.53
N GLU A 66 -14.44 6.07 38.35
CA GLU A 66 -15.39 5.67 37.30
C GLU A 66 -14.83 5.98 35.90
N LEU A 67 -14.26 7.17 35.72
CA LEU A 67 -13.64 7.57 34.45
C LEU A 67 -12.42 6.71 34.09
N VAL A 68 -11.61 6.30 35.08
CA VAL A 68 -10.48 5.38 34.86
C VAL A 68 -10.98 4.00 34.41
N ASN A 69 -12.03 3.49 35.04
CA ASN A 69 -12.63 2.20 34.70
C ASN A 69 -13.25 2.23 33.30
N GLU A 70 -14.00 3.27 32.94
CA GLU A 70 -14.56 3.44 31.60
C GLU A 70 -13.48 3.59 30.53
N ARG A 71 -12.41 4.35 30.83
CA ARG A 71 -11.24 4.44 29.94
C ARG A 71 -10.61 3.06 29.72
N ALA A 72 -10.45 2.26 30.77
CA ALA A 72 -9.90 0.91 30.65
C ALA A 72 -10.81 0.00 29.81
N ALA A 73 -12.13 0.08 30.01
CA ALA A 73 -13.11 -0.68 29.23
C ALA A 73 -13.12 -0.28 27.74
N LEU A 74 -12.99 1.01 27.43
CA LEU A 74 -12.87 1.50 26.06
C LEU A 74 -11.58 1.02 25.39
N LEU A 75 -10.45 1.05 26.10
CA LEU A 75 -9.18 0.55 25.57
C LEU A 75 -9.21 -0.97 25.34
N ALA A 76 -9.90 -1.73 26.20
CA ALA A 76 -10.11 -3.16 25.99
C ALA A 76 -10.97 -3.43 24.75
N LYS A 77 -12.02 -2.64 24.51
CA LYS A 77 -12.87 -2.75 23.29
C LYS A 77 -12.10 -2.44 22.00
N GLN A 78 -11.07 -1.61 22.07
CA GLN A 78 -10.21 -1.26 20.92
C GLN A 78 -9.03 -2.21 20.72
N SER A 79 -8.89 -3.24 21.58
CA SER A 79 -7.82 -4.21 21.45
C SER A 79 -8.12 -5.25 20.36
N GLN A 80 -7.09 -5.64 19.62
CA GLN A 80 -7.09 -6.69 18.61
C GLN A 80 -6.06 -7.75 18.98
N THR A 81 -6.30 -9.01 18.64
CA THR A 81 -5.34 -10.09 18.91
C THR A 81 -4.38 -10.27 17.74
N ASP A 82 -3.07 -10.28 18.01
CA ASP A 82 -2.05 -10.60 17.02
C ASP A 82 -2.03 -12.11 16.69
N ALA A 83 -1.27 -12.51 15.66
CA ALA A 83 -1.05 -13.90 15.25
C ALA A 83 -0.47 -14.80 16.38
N HIS A 84 0.12 -14.18 17.41
CA HIS A 84 0.65 -14.85 18.59
C HIS A 84 -0.29 -14.81 19.82
N GLY A 85 -1.55 -14.37 19.64
CA GLY A 85 -2.55 -14.31 20.69
C GLY A 85 -2.38 -13.17 21.70
N GLN A 86 -1.48 -12.21 21.43
CA GLN A 86 -1.29 -11.04 22.27
C GLN A 86 -2.28 -9.93 21.91
N ALA A 87 -2.84 -9.26 22.93
CA ALA A 87 -3.74 -8.13 22.73
C ALA A 87 -2.94 -6.86 22.37
N LEU A 88 -3.07 -6.40 21.13
CA LEU A 88 -2.57 -5.14 20.61
C LEU A 88 -3.65 -4.07 20.73
N ARG A 89 -3.29 -2.90 21.24
CA ARG A 89 -4.19 -1.72 21.27
C ARG A 89 -3.47 -0.48 20.77
N PRO A 90 -4.21 0.51 20.23
CA PRO A 90 -3.61 1.80 19.91
C PRO A 90 -3.07 2.50 21.16
N LEU A 91 -1.94 3.22 21.00
CA LEU A 91 -1.33 4.00 22.06
C LEU A 91 -2.12 5.28 22.33
N THR A 92 -2.31 5.57 23.62
CA THR A 92 -2.97 6.80 24.10
C THR A 92 -2.08 8.02 23.90
N ARG A 93 -2.66 9.23 23.92
CA ARG A 93 -1.91 10.48 23.76
C ARG A 93 -0.80 10.65 24.81
N SER A 94 -1.11 10.30 26.06
CA SER A 94 -0.15 10.36 27.17
C SER A 94 0.99 9.35 27.01
N GLU A 95 0.69 8.14 26.52
CA GLU A 95 1.70 7.11 26.27
C GLU A 95 2.63 7.50 25.13
N VAL A 96 2.10 7.98 24.00
CA VAL A 96 2.92 8.48 22.87
C VAL A 96 3.82 9.63 23.33
N ALA A 97 3.29 10.58 24.11
CA ALA A 97 4.07 11.70 24.64
C ALA A 97 5.18 11.23 25.61
N SER A 98 4.87 10.30 26.51
CA SER A 98 5.83 9.73 27.47
C SER A 98 6.94 8.93 26.77
N MET A 99 6.58 8.12 25.76
CA MET A 99 7.57 7.36 24.98
C MET A 99 8.48 8.27 24.16
N LEU A 100 7.96 9.36 23.59
CA LEU A 100 8.77 10.35 22.89
C LEU A 100 9.69 11.12 23.86
N ALA A 101 9.19 11.51 25.04
CA ALA A 101 10.01 12.17 26.05
C ALA A 101 11.12 11.25 26.58
N ALA A 102 10.82 9.96 26.79
CA ALA A 102 11.81 8.96 27.18
C ALA A 102 12.86 8.70 26.08
N ALA A 103 12.45 8.72 24.81
CA ALA A 103 13.38 8.61 23.68
C ALA A 103 14.28 9.85 23.54
N GLU A 104 13.79 11.03 23.90
CA GLU A 104 14.55 12.29 23.90
C GLU A 104 15.45 12.45 25.14
N ALA A 105 15.09 11.80 26.26
CA ALA A 105 15.87 11.76 27.51
C ALA A 105 16.87 10.58 27.61
N GLY A 106 16.93 9.71 26.60
CA GLY A 106 17.89 8.60 26.51
C GLY A 106 19.36 9.07 26.43
N PRO A 107 20.35 8.18 26.69
CA PRO A 107 21.72 8.56 26.97
C PRO A 107 22.31 9.36 25.81
N GLY A 108 22.95 10.47 26.16
CA GLY A 108 23.27 11.58 25.26
C GLY A 108 23.82 11.19 23.89
N GLY A 109 23.22 11.76 22.85
CA GLY A 109 23.88 12.22 21.63
C GLY A 109 24.61 11.23 20.71
N SER A 110 24.83 9.97 21.08
CA SER A 110 25.70 9.08 20.29
C SER A 110 25.46 7.58 20.50
N GLY A 111 24.24 7.16 20.85
CA GLY A 111 23.84 5.75 20.77
C GLY A 111 23.21 5.48 19.41
N GLU A 112 23.83 4.65 18.57
CA GLU A 112 23.24 4.21 17.30
C GLU A 112 21.87 3.56 17.60
N TRP A 113 20.80 4.23 17.18
CA TRP A 113 19.48 3.63 17.24
C TRP A 113 19.44 2.44 16.30
N VAL A 114 18.99 1.29 16.80
CA VAL A 114 18.63 0.17 15.93
C VAL A 114 17.57 0.69 14.95
N VAL A 115 17.72 0.38 13.66
CA VAL A 115 16.87 0.92 12.56
C VAL A 115 15.38 0.81 12.87
N SER A 116 14.95 -0.29 13.50
CA SER A 116 13.56 -0.50 13.93
C SER A 116 13.08 0.49 15.00
N GLN A 117 13.94 0.87 15.95
CA GLN A 117 13.64 1.87 16.97
C GLN A 117 13.56 3.28 16.37
N ALA A 118 14.46 3.61 15.45
CA ALA A 118 14.43 4.90 14.74
C ALA A 118 13.13 5.06 13.93
N ILE A 119 12.71 4.00 13.24
CA ILE A 119 11.44 3.95 12.51
C ILE A 119 10.26 4.10 13.48
N ALA A 120 10.26 3.36 14.61
CA ALA A 120 9.19 3.42 15.59
C ALA A 120 9.04 4.83 16.20
N ILE A 121 10.14 5.45 16.64
CA ILE A 121 10.14 6.83 17.17
C ILE A 121 9.61 7.81 16.11
N ARG A 122 10.01 7.64 14.84
CA ARG A 122 9.54 8.50 13.76
C ARG A 122 8.04 8.35 13.52
N LYS A 123 7.50 7.13 13.50
CA LYS A 123 6.05 6.88 13.40
C LYS A 123 5.29 7.49 14.59
N LEU A 124 5.85 7.44 15.80
CA LEU A 124 5.27 8.09 16.98
C LEU A 124 5.24 9.63 16.86
N LYS A 125 6.28 10.26 16.29
CA LYS A 125 6.29 11.71 16.03
C LYS A 125 5.23 12.09 15.00
N VAL A 126 5.15 11.35 13.90
CA VAL A 126 4.15 11.58 12.84
C VAL A 126 2.72 11.43 13.38
N THR A 127 2.44 10.41 14.19
CA THR A 127 1.09 10.22 14.79
C THR A 127 0.72 11.35 15.76
N LYS A 128 1.66 11.89 16.53
CA LYS A 128 1.45 13.06 17.39
C LYS A 128 1.07 14.29 16.57
N ASP A 129 1.74 14.51 15.44
CA ASP A 129 1.51 15.67 14.58
C ASP A 129 0.20 15.56 13.79
N ARG A 130 -0.14 14.38 13.25
CA ARG A 130 -1.47 14.12 12.64
C ARG A 130 -2.63 14.49 13.56
N ARG A 131 -2.52 14.11 14.83
CA ARG A 131 -3.54 14.36 15.85
C ARG A 131 -3.65 15.85 16.20
N ARG A 132 -2.57 16.64 16.09
CA ARG A 132 -2.60 18.09 16.27
C ARG A 132 -3.31 18.81 15.13
N VAL A 133 -3.15 18.30 13.90
CA VAL A 133 -3.73 18.90 12.69
C VAL A 133 -5.16 18.40 12.42
N GLY A 134 -5.67 17.43 13.21
CA GLY A 134 -7.03 16.91 13.06
C GLY A 134 -7.20 15.98 11.85
N TYR A 135 -6.11 15.40 11.34
CA TYR A 135 -6.15 14.50 10.18
C TYR A 135 -6.73 13.13 10.59
N PRO A 136 -7.78 12.62 9.94
CA PRO A 136 -8.41 11.36 10.34
C PRO A 136 -7.46 10.16 10.14
N GLU A 137 -7.40 9.26 11.13
CA GLU A 137 -6.53 8.06 11.14
C GLU A 137 -6.93 7.01 10.06
N SER A 138 -8.06 7.18 9.35
CA SER A 138 -8.65 6.20 8.44
C SER A 138 -8.22 6.30 6.96
N SER A 139 -7.31 7.22 6.60
CA SER A 139 -6.92 7.44 5.20
C SER A 139 -6.00 6.37 4.59
N SER A 140 -5.63 5.33 5.35
CA SER A 140 -4.85 4.19 4.85
C SER A 140 -5.67 3.18 4.04
N THR A 141 -6.98 3.38 3.89
CA THR A 141 -7.81 2.56 2.98
C THR A 141 -8.11 3.30 1.69
N ASN A 142 -7.49 2.82 0.61
CA ASN A 142 -7.71 3.17 -0.79
C ASN A 142 -9.20 3.27 -1.15
N LYS A 143 -9.78 4.46 -1.05
CA LYS A 143 -11.06 4.80 -1.70
C LYS A 143 -11.02 6.21 -2.28
N PHE A 144 -10.16 6.42 -3.27
CA PHE A 144 -10.36 7.52 -4.21
C PHE A 144 -10.35 6.95 -5.63
N ARG A 145 -11.56 6.74 -6.16
CA ARG A 145 -11.80 6.55 -7.60
C ARG A 145 -11.76 7.93 -8.23
N VAL A 146 -10.77 8.17 -9.09
CA VAL A 146 -10.82 9.32 -10.00
C VAL A 146 -11.84 8.97 -11.08
N ALA A 147 -12.97 9.67 -11.08
CA ALA A 147 -13.89 9.60 -12.20
C ALA A 147 -13.17 10.18 -13.43
N ALA A 148 -13.14 9.40 -14.51
CA ALA A 148 -12.64 9.81 -15.81
C ALA A 148 -13.59 10.84 -16.42
N SER A 149 -13.52 12.10 -15.95
CA SER A 149 -14.22 13.20 -16.58
C SER A 149 -13.62 14.53 -16.15
N SER A 150 -12.71 15.06 -16.96
CA SER A 150 -12.79 16.45 -17.44
C SER A 150 -11.57 16.76 -18.30
N SER A 151 -11.86 17.14 -19.53
CA SER A 151 -10.97 17.91 -20.39
C SER A 151 -10.36 19.07 -19.61
N THR A 152 -9.03 19.17 -19.60
CA THR A 152 -8.33 20.31 -19.02
C THR A 152 -8.26 21.42 -20.05
N GLU A 153 -8.90 22.55 -19.75
CA GLU A 153 -8.85 23.75 -20.58
C GLU A 153 -7.43 24.34 -20.57
N ALA A 154 -6.96 24.74 -21.74
CA ALA A 154 -5.60 25.23 -21.94
C ALA A 154 -5.36 26.58 -21.25
N MET A 155 -4.22 26.72 -20.57
CA MET A 155 -3.78 27.98 -19.98
C MET A 155 -3.19 28.88 -21.08
N GLU A 156 -3.75 30.08 -21.27
CA GLU A 156 -3.27 31.04 -22.26
C GLU A 156 -1.86 31.56 -21.91
N MET A 157 -0.93 31.41 -22.85
CA MET A 157 0.44 31.93 -22.72
C MET A 157 0.46 33.43 -23.05
N PRO A 158 1.20 34.26 -22.30
CA PRO A 158 1.38 35.66 -22.65
C PRO A 158 2.21 35.76 -23.93
N ALA A 159 1.58 36.26 -24.99
CA ALA A 159 2.21 36.50 -26.28
C ALA A 159 3.21 37.66 -26.16
N SER A 160 4.48 37.35 -25.95
CA SER A 160 5.54 38.32 -26.24
C SER A 160 6.89 37.65 -26.51
N ALA A 161 7.44 38.07 -27.66
CA ALA A 161 8.77 37.80 -28.22
C ALA A 161 8.95 36.43 -28.91
N LEU A 162 9.02 36.44 -30.25
CA LEU A 162 10.10 35.88 -31.08
C LEU A 162 9.77 36.04 -32.59
N THR A 163 10.49 36.95 -33.24
CA THR A 163 10.31 37.49 -34.61
C THR A 163 11.00 36.63 -35.68
N SER A 164 10.31 35.61 -36.19
CA SER A 164 10.56 35.03 -37.52
C SER A 164 9.27 34.38 -38.05
N GLU A 165 9.05 34.37 -39.37
CA GLU A 165 7.85 33.76 -39.96
C GLU A 165 7.74 32.26 -39.61
N HIS A 166 8.87 31.56 -39.51
CA HIS A 166 8.90 30.15 -39.11
C HIS A 166 8.52 29.93 -37.64
N THR A 167 8.93 30.83 -36.74
CA THR A 167 8.48 30.76 -35.33
C THR A 167 7.00 31.09 -35.22
N GLN A 168 6.46 31.98 -36.04
CA GLN A 168 5.01 32.27 -36.05
C GLN A 168 4.17 31.12 -36.58
N THR A 169 4.61 30.42 -37.63
CA THR A 169 3.91 29.20 -38.09
C THR A 169 3.92 28.10 -37.05
N VAL A 170 5.03 27.94 -36.32
CA VAL A 170 5.14 26.96 -35.23
C VAL A 170 4.30 27.38 -34.03
N ILE A 171 4.31 28.65 -33.64
CA ILE A 171 3.48 29.17 -32.53
C ILE A 171 1.99 29.05 -32.86
N ASN A 172 1.58 29.34 -34.10
CA ASN A 172 0.21 29.16 -34.55
C ASN A 172 -0.19 27.68 -34.59
N ALA A 173 0.71 26.79 -35.03
CA ALA A 173 0.48 25.35 -34.98
C ALA A 173 0.40 24.82 -33.54
N LEU A 174 1.24 25.32 -32.63
CA LEU A 174 1.19 24.99 -31.19
C LEU A 174 -0.07 25.52 -30.52
N GLY A 175 -0.49 26.76 -30.84
CA GLY A 175 -1.73 27.36 -30.35
C GLY A 175 -3.00 26.71 -30.92
N ALA A 176 -2.91 26.04 -32.07
CA ALA A 176 -4.00 25.25 -32.64
C ALA A 176 -4.20 23.90 -31.91
N ILE A 177 -3.23 23.42 -31.13
CA ILE A 177 -3.35 22.19 -30.33
C ILE A 177 -4.20 22.50 -29.10
N ARG A 178 -5.53 22.34 -29.25
CA ARG A 178 -6.48 22.55 -28.15
C ARG A 178 -6.58 21.38 -27.17
N ALA A 179 -6.16 20.18 -27.58
CA ALA A 179 -6.17 18.99 -26.76
C ALA A 179 -4.97 18.11 -27.10
N THR A 180 -4.17 17.76 -26.10
CA THR A 180 -3.16 16.71 -26.23
C THR A 180 -3.76 15.38 -25.76
N PRO A 181 -3.58 14.27 -26.49
CA PRO A 181 -3.96 12.96 -25.98
C PRO A 181 -3.30 12.73 -24.62
N TYR A 182 -4.07 12.21 -23.66
CA TYR A 182 -3.63 12.12 -22.27
C TYR A 182 -2.27 11.42 -22.15
N GLU A 183 -2.04 10.33 -22.89
CA GLU A 183 -0.79 9.57 -22.93
C GLU A 183 0.47 10.44 -23.10
N ASN A 184 0.36 11.49 -23.90
CA ASN A 184 1.45 12.41 -24.22
C ASN A 184 1.42 13.71 -23.39
N SER A 185 0.42 13.86 -22.52
CA SER A 185 0.25 15.03 -21.67
C SER A 185 1.21 15.03 -20.47
N PHE A 186 1.46 16.22 -19.93
CA PHE A 186 2.18 16.39 -18.67
C PHE A 186 1.43 15.71 -17.51
N LEU A 187 0.10 15.70 -17.54
CA LEU A 187 -0.73 15.02 -16.55
C LEU A 187 -0.50 13.50 -16.56
N ALA A 188 -0.30 12.85 -17.70
CA ALA A 188 0.10 11.44 -17.72
C ALA A 188 1.51 11.19 -17.16
N ARG A 189 2.39 12.20 -17.18
CA ARG A 189 3.72 12.10 -16.53
C ARG A 189 3.62 12.23 -15.02
N LEU A 190 2.69 13.05 -14.52
CA LEU A 190 2.46 13.25 -13.09
C LEU A 190 1.57 12.17 -12.46
N GLY A 191 0.44 11.85 -13.09
CA GLY A 191 -0.59 10.96 -12.58
C GLY A 191 -0.50 9.51 -13.06
N GLY A 192 0.42 9.19 -13.97
CA GLY A 192 0.51 7.88 -14.61
C GLY A 192 -0.58 7.66 -15.66
N VAL A 193 -0.67 6.44 -16.20
CA VAL A 193 -1.70 6.04 -17.18
C VAL A 193 -3.07 6.05 -16.49
N PRO A 194 -4.15 6.58 -17.12
CA PRO A 194 -5.46 6.55 -16.49
C PRO A 194 -5.92 5.10 -16.40
N THR A 195 -6.66 4.77 -15.34
CA THR A 195 -7.36 3.49 -15.23
C THR A 195 -8.32 3.33 -16.42
N GLY A 196 -7.99 2.45 -17.38
CA GLY A 196 -8.86 2.13 -18.52
C GLY A 196 -8.17 1.94 -19.87
N VAL A 197 -6.90 2.31 -20.03
CA VAL A 197 -6.08 1.91 -21.18
C VAL A 197 -5.00 0.98 -20.66
N ASP A 198 -5.20 -0.31 -20.84
CA ASP A 198 -4.21 -1.31 -20.45
C ASP A 198 -2.95 -1.10 -21.31
N PRO A 199 -1.76 -0.96 -20.69
CA PRO A 199 -0.53 -0.88 -21.47
C PRO A 199 -0.41 -2.15 -22.33
N PRO A 200 0.17 -2.03 -23.54
CA PRO A 200 0.33 -3.17 -24.42
C PRO A 200 1.09 -4.30 -23.71
N GLY A 201 0.60 -5.53 -23.80
CA GLY A 201 1.20 -6.68 -23.11
C GLY A 201 1.00 -6.68 -21.59
N LEU A 202 -0.04 -6.03 -21.06
CA LEU A 202 -0.42 -6.13 -19.65
C LEU A 202 -0.80 -7.58 -19.31
N VAL A 203 -0.13 -8.12 -18.30
CA VAL A 203 -0.37 -9.47 -17.75
C VAL A 203 -1.28 -9.38 -16.53
N SER A 204 -0.97 -8.49 -15.59
CA SER A 204 -1.74 -8.33 -14.35
C SER A 204 -1.51 -6.96 -13.70
N VAL A 205 -2.46 -6.56 -12.85
CA VAL A 205 -2.42 -5.30 -12.09
C VAL A 205 -2.54 -5.63 -10.61
N ASP A 206 -1.64 -5.10 -9.81
CA ASP A 206 -1.59 -5.30 -8.37
C ASP A 206 -1.77 -3.97 -7.63
N TRP A 207 -2.88 -3.88 -6.89
CA TRP A 207 -3.26 -2.74 -6.07
C TRP A 207 -3.01 -2.95 -4.57
N GLU A 208 -2.66 -4.18 -4.18
CA GLU A 208 -2.57 -4.58 -2.78
C GLU A 208 -1.13 -4.48 -2.27
N THR A 209 -0.16 -4.72 -3.15
CA THR A 209 1.24 -4.70 -2.76
C THR A 209 1.71 -3.29 -2.39
N VAL A 210 2.14 -3.15 -1.14
CA VAL A 210 2.80 -1.95 -0.61
C VAL A 210 4.25 -2.30 -0.29
N THR A 211 5.19 -1.53 -0.85
CA THR A 211 6.62 -1.75 -0.64
C THR A 211 7.18 -0.82 0.44
N PRO A 212 8.31 -1.18 1.08
CA PRO A 212 8.98 -0.30 2.04
C PRO A 212 9.31 1.07 1.44
N TRP A 213 9.67 1.11 0.15
CA TRP A 213 9.89 2.37 -0.56
C TRP A 213 8.60 3.21 -0.70
N MET A 214 7.46 2.58 -1.01
CA MET A 214 6.17 3.27 -1.08
C MET A 214 5.78 3.86 0.27
N GLU A 215 5.98 3.12 1.36
CA GLU A 215 5.75 3.62 2.73
C GLU A 215 6.68 4.79 3.07
N LEU A 216 7.97 4.68 2.75
CA LEU A 216 8.93 5.76 2.99
C LEU A 216 8.53 7.02 2.22
N MET A 217 8.15 6.91 0.96
CA MET A 217 7.71 8.06 0.16
C MET A 217 6.39 8.64 0.68
N SER A 218 5.50 7.79 1.22
CA SER A 218 4.29 8.25 1.92
C SER A 218 4.65 9.04 3.17
N ASP A 219 5.56 8.53 4.00
CA ASP A 219 5.99 9.18 5.24
C ASP A 219 6.68 10.53 4.99
N VAL A 220 7.55 10.59 3.97
CA VAL A 220 8.22 11.84 3.58
C VAL A 220 7.21 12.89 3.14
N ARG A 221 6.21 12.49 2.36
CA ARG A 221 5.14 13.39 1.91
C ARG A 221 4.26 13.84 3.06
N GLU A 222 3.86 12.93 3.92
CA GLU A 222 3.06 13.24 5.10
C GLU A 222 3.77 14.26 6.00
N HIS A 223 5.05 14.07 6.25
CA HIS A 223 5.87 15.04 6.98
C HIS A 223 5.92 16.42 6.30
N PHE A 224 6.04 16.44 4.96
CA PHE A 224 6.01 17.70 4.21
C PHE A 224 4.66 18.42 4.34
N SER A 225 3.55 17.69 4.24
CA SER A 225 2.20 18.25 4.41
C SER A 225 1.97 18.78 5.82
N LEU A 226 2.46 18.06 6.85
CA LEU A 226 2.34 18.50 8.25
C LEU A 226 3.20 19.73 8.56
N SER A 227 4.34 19.89 7.89
CA SER A 227 5.23 21.04 8.08
C SER A 227 4.78 22.31 7.34
N HIS A 228 3.87 22.18 6.38
CA HIS A 228 3.36 23.30 5.57
C HIS A 228 1.82 23.24 5.45
N PRO A 229 1.08 23.41 6.56
CA PRO A 229 -0.39 23.29 6.58
C PRO A 229 -1.10 24.34 5.71
N GLU A 230 -0.43 25.44 5.37
CA GLU A 230 -0.92 26.48 4.48
C GLU A 230 -0.93 26.10 2.99
N ARG A 231 -0.29 25.00 2.61
CA ARG A 231 -0.25 24.51 1.23
C ARG A 231 -1.23 23.36 1.05
N GLU A 232 -2.04 23.44 0.00
CA GLU A 232 -2.83 22.28 -0.43
C GLU A 232 -1.89 21.13 -0.78
N PRO A 233 -2.10 19.93 -0.21
CA PRO A 233 -1.26 18.78 -0.53
C PRO A 233 -1.45 18.46 -2.02
N PRO A 234 -0.36 18.22 -2.77
CA PRO A 234 -0.46 17.88 -4.19
C PRO A 234 -1.30 16.61 -4.35
N PHE A 235 -2.24 16.63 -5.29
CA PHE A 235 -3.07 15.48 -5.62
C PHE A 235 -2.18 14.30 -6.02
N TYR A 236 -2.19 13.23 -5.22
CA TYR A 236 -1.38 12.05 -5.46
C TYR A 236 -2.27 10.81 -5.45
N ALA A 237 -2.47 10.21 -6.62
CA ALA A 237 -3.03 8.89 -6.74
C ALA A 237 -1.90 7.86 -6.60
N LEU A 238 -2.08 6.87 -5.72
CA LEU A 238 -1.17 5.73 -5.67
C LEU A 238 -1.29 4.97 -6.99
N SER A 239 -0.17 4.82 -7.70
CA SER A 239 -0.12 3.95 -8.87
C SER A 239 -0.05 2.48 -8.41
N PRO A 240 -0.74 1.56 -9.10
CA PRO A 240 -0.55 0.14 -8.86
C PRO A 240 0.80 -0.33 -9.39
N ILE A 241 1.18 -1.54 -9.01
CA ILE A 241 2.25 -2.28 -9.69
C ILE A 241 1.64 -2.99 -10.90
N LEU A 242 2.14 -2.68 -12.09
CA LEU A 242 1.71 -3.29 -13.34
C LEU A 242 2.74 -4.32 -13.81
N TYR A 243 2.29 -5.53 -14.10
CA TYR A 243 3.12 -6.57 -14.70
C TYR A 243 2.84 -6.60 -16.20
N THR A 244 3.85 -6.29 -17.00
CA THR A 244 3.73 -6.12 -18.46
C THR A 244 4.84 -6.87 -19.18
N ALA A 245 4.67 -7.18 -20.46
CA ALA A 245 5.74 -7.70 -21.30
C ALA A 245 6.86 -6.66 -21.54
N LEU A 246 8.06 -7.13 -21.93
CA LEU A 246 9.17 -6.27 -22.31
C LEU A 246 8.83 -5.45 -23.56
N HIS A 247 9.13 -4.15 -23.47
CA HIS A 247 8.95 -3.19 -24.56
C HIS A 247 10.22 -2.37 -24.76
N PRO A 248 10.42 -1.77 -25.95
CA PRO A 248 11.61 -0.98 -26.24
C PRO A 248 11.87 0.18 -25.25
N TRP A 249 10.81 0.81 -24.73
CA TRP A 249 10.95 1.90 -23.76
C TRP A 249 11.38 1.44 -22.35
N HIS A 250 11.22 0.15 -22.04
CA HIS A 250 11.69 -0.42 -20.77
C HIS A 250 13.20 -0.69 -20.79
N LEU A 251 13.81 -0.91 -21.96
CA LEU A 251 15.20 -1.39 -22.10
C LEU A 251 16.20 -0.57 -21.30
N ASN A 252 16.18 0.76 -21.40
CA ASN A 252 17.15 1.62 -20.71
C ASN A 252 17.10 1.43 -19.19
N GLN A 253 15.89 1.32 -18.61
CA GLN A 253 15.71 1.10 -17.18
C GLN A 253 16.03 -0.35 -16.78
N VAL A 254 15.70 -1.31 -17.66
CA VAL A 254 16.02 -2.73 -17.45
C VAL A 254 17.53 -2.97 -17.45
N HIS A 255 18.26 -2.37 -18.39
CA HIS A 255 19.72 -2.48 -18.45
C HIS A 255 20.35 -1.91 -17.18
N ASP A 256 19.97 -0.70 -16.76
CA ASP A 256 20.44 -0.10 -15.50
C ASP A 256 20.11 -0.98 -14.28
N LEU A 257 18.92 -1.59 -14.24
CA LEU A 257 18.52 -2.49 -13.16
C LEU A 257 19.35 -3.79 -13.15
N LEU A 258 19.59 -4.39 -14.31
CA LEU A 258 20.36 -5.63 -14.44
C LEU A 258 21.83 -5.40 -14.13
N GLU A 259 22.42 -4.30 -14.60
CA GLU A 259 23.82 -3.96 -14.32
C GLU A 259 24.09 -3.77 -12.83
N ARG A 260 23.15 -3.14 -12.11
CA ARG A 260 23.24 -2.96 -10.66
C ARG A 260 23.07 -4.25 -9.87
N ALA A 261 22.25 -5.18 -10.37
CA ALA A 261 21.93 -6.42 -9.68
C ALA A 261 22.92 -7.56 -9.96
N PHE A 262 23.54 -7.56 -11.15
CA PHE A 262 24.38 -8.64 -11.65
C PHE A 262 25.80 -8.13 -11.96
N TRP A 263 26.09 -7.82 -13.23
CA TRP A 263 27.39 -7.32 -13.70
C TRP A 263 27.18 -6.29 -14.84
N THR A 264 28.20 -5.49 -15.13
CA THR A 264 28.13 -4.42 -16.14
C THR A 264 28.12 -4.96 -17.56
N GLY A 265 27.46 -4.26 -18.49
CA GLY A 265 27.46 -4.63 -19.91
C GLY A 265 26.43 -5.69 -20.29
N ILE A 266 25.36 -5.83 -19.50
CA ILE A 266 24.24 -6.71 -19.83
C ILE A 266 23.35 -6.02 -20.87
N ASP A 267 23.21 -6.65 -22.03
CA ASP A 267 22.27 -6.25 -23.07
C ASP A 267 21.20 -7.34 -23.24
N VAL A 268 19.93 -6.95 -23.14
CA VAL A 268 18.78 -7.86 -23.28
C VAL A 268 17.88 -7.46 -24.45
N ARG A 269 18.37 -6.65 -25.39
CA ARG A 269 17.63 -6.30 -26.62
C ARG A 269 17.12 -7.53 -27.37
N ASP A 270 17.91 -8.59 -27.42
CA ASP A 270 17.55 -9.86 -28.07
C ASP A 270 16.25 -10.45 -27.50
N SER A 271 15.92 -10.16 -26.23
CA SER A 271 14.68 -10.65 -25.60
C SER A 271 13.41 -10.06 -26.21
N LEU A 272 13.50 -8.98 -26.98
CA LEU A 272 12.37 -8.43 -27.74
C LEU A 272 12.00 -9.29 -28.96
N ASP A 273 12.97 -10.03 -29.51
CA ASP A 273 12.76 -10.83 -30.72
C ASP A 273 12.13 -12.19 -30.41
N TYR A 274 12.33 -12.71 -29.19
CA TYR A 274 11.91 -14.05 -28.76
C TYR A 274 10.57 -14.05 -28.00
N SER A 275 9.51 -13.54 -28.61
CA SER A 275 8.14 -13.54 -28.05
C SER A 275 8.07 -12.98 -26.61
N PRO A 276 8.31 -11.67 -26.43
CA PRO A 276 8.39 -11.04 -25.12
C PRO A 276 7.12 -11.25 -24.27
N GLU A 277 5.96 -11.39 -24.90
CA GLU A 277 4.67 -11.65 -24.24
C GLU A 277 4.63 -12.96 -23.43
N ARG A 278 5.46 -13.96 -23.76
CA ARG A 278 5.53 -15.24 -23.05
C ARG A 278 6.78 -15.41 -22.21
N CYS A 279 7.87 -14.75 -22.62
CA CYS A 279 9.19 -14.97 -22.05
C CYS A 279 9.64 -13.86 -21.09
N THR A 280 8.95 -12.72 -21.07
CA THR A 280 9.37 -11.57 -20.28
C THR A 280 8.24 -10.99 -19.45
N ILE A 281 8.56 -10.63 -18.21
CA ILE A 281 7.65 -9.92 -17.31
C ILE A 281 8.42 -8.78 -16.66
N ILE A 282 7.83 -7.61 -16.73
CA ILE A 282 8.35 -6.37 -16.16
C ILE A 282 7.33 -5.82 -15.19
N ALA A 283 7.76 -5.65 -13.94
CA ALA A 283 6.99 -4.96 -12.93
C ALA A 283 7.29 -3.46 -13.00
N THR A 284 6.26 -2.65 -13.20
CA THR A 284 6.35 -1.19 -13.27
C THR A 284 5.48 -0.53 -12.22
N TYR A 285 5.98 0.56 -11.63
CA TYR A 285 5.23 1.43 -10.72
C TYR A 285 5.12 2.81 -11.38
N GLY A 286 3.94 3.12 -11.93
CA GLY A 286 3.76 4.29 -12.80
C GLY A 286 4.61 4.17 -14.07
N LYS A 287 5.71 4.92 -14.15
CA LYS A 287 6.69 4.87 -15.28
C LYS A 287 8.03 4.24 -14.90
N LEU A 288 8.16 3.81 -13.64
CA LEU A 288 9.40 3.28 -13.09
C LEU A 288 9.43 1.76 -13.24
N VAL A 289 10.47 1.21 -13.84
CA VAL A 289 10.73 -0.24 -13.80
C VAL A 289 11.25 -0.60 -12.41
N VAL A 290 10.54 -1.52 -11.76
CA VAL A 290 10.81 -1.99 -10.40
C VAL A 290 11.32 -3.41 -10.40
N GLY A 291 10.94 -4.24 -11.38
CA GLY A 291 11.40 -5.62 -11.46
C GLY A 291 11.42 -6.12 -12.89
N VAL A 292 12.28 -7.08 -13.14
CA VAL A 292 12.42 -7.73 -14.44
C VAL A 292 12.64 -9.23 -14.26
N ALA A 293 11.91 -10.00 -15.07
CA ALA A 293 12.04 -11.44 -15.22
C ALA A 293 12.11 -11.77 -16.71
N ILE A 294 13.18 -12.42 -17.14
CA ILE A 294 13.45 -12.76 -18.54
C ILE A 294 13.80 -14.23 -18.64
N MET A 295 13.18 -14.88 -19.61
CA MET A 295 13.44 -16.25 -20.04
C MET A 295 13.98 -16.24 -21.48
N SER A 296 14.93 -17.13 -21.78
CA SER A 296 15.63 -17.13 -23.06
C SER A 296 14.72 -17.36 -24.27
N SER A 297 13.85 -18.37 -24.24
CA SER A 297 12.89 -18.60 -25.32
C SER A 297 11.69 -19.45 -24.88
N PRO A 298 10.61 -19.51 -25.68
CA PRO A 298 9.46 -20.39 -25.41
C PRO A 298 9.75 -21.88 -25.66
N ARG A 299 10.93 -22.23 -26.15
CA ARG A 299 11.34 -23.63 -26.41
C ARG A 299 12.37 -24.10 -25.39
N GLU A 300 13.29 -23.21 -25.07
CA GLU A 300 14.30 -23.36 -24.03
C GLU A 300 13.91 -22.48 -22.86
N THR A 301 13.11 -23.05 -21.96
CA THR A 301 12.58 -22.43 -20.74
C THR A 301 13.66 -22.23 -19.68
N TYR A 302 14.68 -21.46 -20.02
CA TYR A 302 15.77 -21.07 -19.15
C TYR A 302 15.55 -19.64 -18.66
N ILE A 303 15.39 -19.45 -17.34
CA ILE A 303 15.29 -18.11 -16.76
C ILE A 303 16.69 -17.51 -16.72
N THR A 304 16.90 -16.49 -17.56
CA THR A 304 18.17 -15.79 -17.72
C THR A 304 18.39 -14.78 -16.61
N TYR A 305 17.37 -13.97 -16.32
CA TYR A 305 17.44 -12.92 -15.31
C TYR A 305 16.15 -12.84 -14.51
N LEU A 306 16.27 -12.72 -13.19
CA LEU A 306 15.17 -12.37 -12.29
C LEU A 306 15.72 -11.43 -11.23
N THR A 307 15.25 -10.19 -11.22
CA THR A 307 15.66 -9.22 -10.20
C THR A 307 14.56 -8.22 -9.90
N VAL A 308 14.61 -7.70 -8.67
CA VAL A 308 13.77 -6.60 -8.19
C VAL A 308 14.69 -5.50 -7.71
N ARG A 309 14.27 -4.26 -7.91
CA ARG A 309 15.00 -3.07 -7.51
C ARG A 309 15.15 -3.04 -5.99
N ALA A 310 16.37 -2.78 -5.53
CA ALA A 310 16.66 -2.64 -4.10
C ALA A 310 15.70 -1.64 -3.42
N GLY A 311 15.16 -2.03 -2.27
CA GLY A 311 14.16 -1.25 -1.53
C GLY A 311 12.71 -1.52 -1.94
N TRP A 312 12.49 -2.28 -3.01
CA TRP A 312 11.21 -2.87 -3.39
C TRP A 312 11.14 -4.37 -3.03
N ASP A 313 12.14 -4.86 -2.30
CA ASP A 313 12.22 -6.21 -1.77
C ASP A 313 11.14 -6.46 -0.69
N ASN A 314 10.94 -7.72 -0.33
CA ASN A 314 9.94 -8.18 0.66
C ASN A 314 8.47 -7.91 0.31
N ALA A 315 8.20 -7.32 -0.85
CA ALA A 315 6.85 -7.04 -1.36
C ALA A 315 6.28 -8.14 -2.27
N ARG A 316 6.89 -9.34 -2.26
CA ARG A 316 6.50 -10.51 -3.10
C ARG A 316 6.47 -10.26 -4.63
N ILE A 317 7.03 -9.15 -5.11
CA ILE A 317 7.11 -8.82 -6.55
C ILE A 317 7.87 -9.90 -7.35
N ALA A 318 8.97 -10.42 -6.80
CA ALA A 318 9.70 -11.52 -7.46
C ALA A 318 8.85 -12.81 -7.54
N THR A 319 8.03 -13.07 -6.52
CA THR A 319 7.11 -14.22 -6.46
C THR A 319 6.03 -14.09 -7.53
N THR A 320 5.39 -12.93 -7.64
CA THR A 320 4.34 -12.69 -8.64
C THR A 320 4.90 -12.73 -10.06
N MET A 321 6.06 -12.12 -10.32
CA MET A 321 6.74 -12.22 -11.63
C MET A 321 7.04 -13.68 -11.99
N LEU A 322 7.63 -14.45 -11.07
CA LEU A 322 7.95 -15.86 -11.32
C LEU A 322 6.68 -16.71 -11.54
N TYR A 323 5.63 -16.46 -10.75
CA TYR A 323 4.33 -17.11 -10.93
C TYR A 323 3.76 -16.88 -12.34
N HIS A 324 3.73 -15.62 -12.79
CA HIS A 324 3.25 -15.28 -14.13
C HIS A 324 4.12 -15.93 -15.21
N LEU A 325 5.44 -15.99 -15.03
CA LEU A 325 6.35 -16.59 -16.01
C LEU A 325 6.08 -18.09 -16.18
N ILE A 326 5.87 -18.79 -15.06
CA ILE A 326 5.51 -20.21 -15.04
C ILE A 326 4.14 -20.43 -15.69
N ALA A 327 3.16 -19.58 -15.36
CA ALA A 327 1.80 -19.69 -15.88
C ALA A 327 1.71 -19.46 -17.41
N LEU A 328 2.56 -18.60 -17.96
CA LEU A 328 2.63 -18.32 -19.41
C LEU A 328 3.25 -19.47 -20.22
N ASN A 329 3.97 -20.39 -19.57
CA ASN A 329 4.67 -21.50 -20.21
C ASN A 329 4.24 -22.85 -19.61
N PRO A 330 2.98 -23.28 -19.86
CA PRO A 330 2.48 -24.54 -19.34
C PRO A 330 3.16 -25.74 -20.02
N HIS A 331 3.30 -26.84 -19.27
CA HIS A 331 3.84 -28.13 -19.75
C HIS A 331 5.30 -28.12 -20.20
N GLN A 332 6.07 -27.10 -19.78
CA GLN A 332 7.49 -27.02 -20.05
C GLN A 332 8.28 -26.98 -18.75
N ASP A 333 9.41 -27.69 -18.75
CA ASP A 333 10.30 -27.74 -17.60
C ASP A 333 11.16 -26.48 -17.55
N ILE A 334 11.04 -25.71 -16.47
CA ILE A 334 11.76 -24.45 -16.35
C ILE A 334 13.08 -24.70 -15.63
N THR A 335 14.17 -24.19 -16.19
CA THR A 335 15.52 -24.34 -15.63
C THR A 335 16.16 -22.99 -15.35
N LEU A 336 17.05 -22.92 -14.37
CA LEU A 336 17.78 -21.69 -14.05
C LEU A 336 19.07 -21.97 -13.27
N HIS A 337 19.97 -20.99 -13.24
CA HIS A 337 21.19 -21.02 -12.43
C HIS A 337 21.13 -19.95 -11.34
N VAL A 338 21.51 -20.31 -10.12
CA VAL A 338 21.56 -19.37 -8.98
C VAL A 338 22.89 -19.49 -8.29
N SER A 339 23.50 -18.35 -7.98
CA SER A 339 24.73 -18.32 -7.19
C SER A 339 24.52 -19.00 -5.82
N ALA A 340 25.50 -19.80 -5.39
CA ALA A 340 25.41 -20.56 -4.14
C ALA A 340 25.19 -19.70 -2.88
N ASN A 341 25.54 -18.41 -2.93
CA ASN A 341 25.36 -17.47 -1.82
C ASN A 341 24.12 -16.57 -1.94
N ASN A 342 23.27 -16.77 -2.95
CA ASN A 342 22.12 -15.91 -3.20
C ASN A 342 20.88 -16.37 -2.41
N SER A 343 20.24 -15.45 -1.70
CA SER A 343 19.01 -15.69 -0.91
C SER A 343 17.81 -16.08 -1.78
N ALA A 344 17.85 -15.81 -3.10
CA ALA A 344 16.83 -16.21 -4.06
C ALA A 344 16.60 -17.73 -4.11
N MET A 345 17.56 -18.55 -3.65
CA MET A 345 17.38 -20.00 -3.50
C MET A 345 16.11 -20.37 -2.72
N LEU A 346 15.76 -19.59 -1.69
CA LEU A 346 14.54 -19.81 -0.89
C LEU A 346 13.26 -19.48 -1.66
N LEU A 347 13.32 -18.54 -2.60
CA LEU A 347 12.19 -18.23 -3.47
C LEU A 347 11.93 -19.40 -4.42
N TYR A 348 12.96 -19.87 -5.12
CA TYR A 348 12.84 -20.97 -6.07
C TYR A 348 12.39 -22.28 -5.39
N ASN A 349 12.93 -22.58 -4.22
CA ASN A 349 12.51 -23.78 -3.46
C ASN A 349 11.01 -23.72 -3.10
N ARG A 350 10.48 -22.54 -2.74
CA ARG A 350 9.04 -22.36 -2.46
C ARG A 350 8.15 -22.62 -3.68
N PHE A 351 8.65 -22.37 -4.89
CA PHE A 351 7.97 -22.73 -6.14
C PHE A 351 8.14 -24.20 -6.54
N GLY A 352 8.90 -24.99 -5.78
CA GLY A 352 9.13 -26.41 -6.06
C GLY A 352 10.30 -26.69 -7.00
N PHE A 353 11.16 -25.71 -7.29
CA PHE A 353 12.40 -25.96 -8.02
C PHE A 353 13.30 -26.91 -7.23
N LYS A 354 13.81 -27.94 -7.90
CA LYS A 354 14.76 -28.91 -7.34
C LYS A 354 16.15 -28.67 -7.90
N ALA A 355 17.16 -28.82 -7.06
CA ALA A 355 18.55 -28.77 -7.50
C ALA A 355 18.89 -30.04 -8.28
N GLU A 356 19.33 -29.89 -9.54
CA GLU A 356 19.81 -30.99 -10.38
C GLU A 356 21.33 -31.13 -10.34
N GLY A 357 22.08 -30.06 -10.05
CA GLY A 357 23.53 -30.12 -9.99
C GLY A 357 24.19 -28.86 -9.45
N PHE A 358 25.47 -28.99 -9.12
CA PHE A 358 26.37 -27.91 -8.72
C PHE A 358 27.39 -27.67 -9.83
N VAL A 359 27.51 -26.42 -10.28
CA VAL A 359 28.42 -26.00 -11.35
C VAL A 359 29.47 -25.07 -10.75
N ALA A 360 30.70 -25.58 -10.66
CA ALA A 360 31.84 -24.79 -10.18
C ALA A 360 32.27 -23.76 -11.24
N GLY A 361 32.60 -22.54 -10.80
CA GLY A 361 33.12 -21.49 -11.69
C GLY A 361 32.13 -20.92 -12.72
N PHE A 362 30.83 -21.20 -12.61
CA PHE A 362 29.82 -20.71 -13.57
C PHE A 362 29.87 -19.19 -13.79
N TYR A 363 30.12 -18.41 -12.73
CA TYR A 363 30.16 -16.95 -12.80
C TYR A 363 31.59 -16.37 -12.92
N GLU A 364 32.63 -17.19 -13.13
CA GLU A 364 34.03 -16.72 -13.20
C GLU A 364 34.29 -15.72 -14.33
N THR A 365 33.63 -15.91 -15.47
CA THR A 365 33.81 -15.04 -16.65
C THR A 365 33.04 -13.72 -16.54
N TYR A 366 32.06 -13.65 -15.65
CA TYR A 366 31.16 -12.50 -15.53
C TYR A 366 31.46 -11.62 -14.31
N LEU A 367 31.99 -12.20 -13.24
CA LEU A 367 32.32 -11.49 -12.01
C LEU A 367 33.78 -11.05 -11.99
N ASP A 368 34.02 -9.87 -11.41
CA ASP A 368 35.38 -9.41 -11.09
C ASP A 368 36.10 -10.48 -10.24
N PRO A 369 37.36 -10.82 -10.54
CA PRO A 369 38.18 -11.70 -9.70
C PRO A 369 38.17 -11.36 -8.21
N LEU A 370 38.04 -10.08 -7.85
CA LEU A 370 37.99 -9.56 -6.48
C LEU A 370 36.59 -9.54 -5.85
N SER A 371 35.55 -9.91 -6.60
CA SER A 371 34.17 -9.91 -6.12
C SER A 371 33.99 -10.92 -4.97
N ARG A 372 33.28 -10.49 -3.92
CA ARG A 372 32.90 -11.34 -2.78
C ARG A 372 31.74 -12.30 -3.12
N ALA A 373 31.14 -12.18 -4.30
CA ALA A 373 30.07 -13.05 -4.75
C ALA A 373 30.59 -14.46 -5.07
N SER A 374 29.80 -15.49 -4.78
CA SER A 374 30.16 -16.86 -5.11
C SER A 374 30.20 -17.04 -6.63
N LYS A 375 31.32 -17.60 -7.11
CA LYS A 375 31.51 -17.95 -8.53
C LYS A 375 30.77 -19.23 -8.93
N ASN A 376 30.35 -20.01 -7.94
CA ASN A 376 29.68 -21.29 -8.14
C ASN A 376 28.16 -21.12 -8.20
N ALA A 377 27.49 -21.96 -9.00
CA ALA A 377 26.04 -21.93 -9.18
C ALA A 377 25.38 -23.29 -8.91
N PHE A 378 24.15 -23.26 -8.43
CA PHE A 378 23.25 -24.41 -8.47
C PHE A 378 22.39 -24.34 -9.72
N ARG A 379 22.30 -25.46 -10.44
CA ARG A 379 21.35 -25.66 -11.52
C ARG A 379 20.04 -26.17 -10.91
N LEU A 380 18.96 -25.39 -11.09
CA LEU A 380 17.64 -25.73 -10.61
C LEU A 380 16.72 -26.08 -11.78
N ARG A 381 15.76 -26.98 -11.53
CA ARG A 381 14.68 -27.32 -12.47
C ARG A 381 13.35 -27.42 -11.75
N LEU A 382 12.34 -26.79 -12.33
CA LEU A 382 10.93 -27.02 -12.03
C LEU A 382 10.38 -27.98 -13.09
N ARG A 383 9.89 -29.13 -12.67
CA ARG A 383 9.24 -30.08 -13.57
C ARG A 383 7.75 -29.81 -13.59
N GLN A 384 7.19 -29.57 -14.77
CA GLN A 384 5.74 -29.46 -14.93
C GLN A 384 5.19 -30.83 -15.35
N HIS A 385 4.24 -31.34 -14.56
CA HIS A 385 3.59 -32.63 -14.79
C HIS A 385 2.34 -32.50 -15.66
#